data_AF-A0ABD2NAT0-F1
#
_entry.id   AF-A0ABD2NAT0-F1
#
_cell.length_a   1.000
_cell.length_b   1.000
_cell.length_c   1.000
_cell.angle_alpha   90.00
_cell.angle_beta   90.00
_cell.angle_gamma   90.00
#
_symmetry.space_group_name_H-M   'P 1'
#
loop_
_entity.id
_entity.type
_entity.pdbx_description
1 polymer ?
#
loop_
_entity_poly.entity_id
_entity_poly.type
_entity_poly.pdbx_seq_one_letter_code
_entity_poly.pdbx_strand_id
1 'polypeptide(L)'
;MSRSGKLTAAEAKLKKEDYHRKRRDKLKNSPKNLEKLREKERLKYLKKKEKGQVKSVSAMNSREKKQKRKQWRLNSSKYRERNPNVRNNLARLMNETPPASPVSLVESGSRVNAVKNDTAALRRRQQLRNRRAILYRRIAKLEQKLKEESKKSEKYRKKYTRLNDKIKFSSPEKKVKTLIKNTKLPDPIKKKLIFSEIITKQLAQSYAKLKTQKDKQAYYKISI
;
A
#
# COMPACT_ATOMS: atom_id res chain seq x y z
N MET A 1 -61.85 37.63 31.52
CA MET A 1 -60.39 37.49 31.35
C MET A 1 -59.90 36.31 32.20
N SER A 2 -59.94 35.07 31.70
CA SER A 2 -59.56 33.90 32.52
C SER A 2 -58.03 33.77 32.57
N ARG A 3 -57.48 33.79 33.79
CA ARG A 3 -56.06 33.55 34.05
C ARG A 3 -55.81 32.06 33.86
N SER A 4 -55.15 31.68 32.76
CA SER A 4 -54.67 30.31 32.57
C SER A 4 -53.74 29.92 33.72
N GLY A 5 -54.15 28.95 34.54
CA GLY A 5 -53.34 28.42 35.63
C GLY A 5 -51.99 27.90 35.10
N LYS A 6 -50.90 28.21 35.81
CA LYS A 6 -49.57 27.70 35.46
C LYS A 6 -49.59 26.17 35.63
N LEU A 7 -49.42 25.44 34.52
CA LEU A 7 -49.24 23.99 34.52
C LEU A 7 -48.08 23.61 35.44
N THR A 8 -48.23 22.51 36.18
CA THR A 8 -47.12 21.99 36.98
C THR A 8 -45.98 21.53 36.06
N ALA A 9 -44.75 21.49 36.57
CA ALA A 9 -43.57 21.13 35.76
C ALA A 9 -43.70 19.73 35.11
N ALA A 10 -44.35 18.78 35.81
CA ALA A 10 -44.60 17.44 35.30
C ALA A 10 -45.63 17.43 34.16
N GLU A 11 -46.74 18.16 34.30
CA GLU A 11 -47.77 18.28 33.26
C GLU A 11 -47.25 19.02 32.02
N ALA A 12 -46.46 20.07 32.21
CA ALA A 12 -45.79 20.78 31.12
C ALA A 12 -44.84 19.86 30.35
N LYS A 13 -44.13 18.96 31.06
CA LYS A 13 -43.24 17.97 30.44
C LYS A 13 -44.03 16.93 29.64
N LEU A 14 -45.10 16.38 30.19
CA LEU A 14 -45.97 15.41 29.50
C LEU A 14 -46.60 16.03 28.24
N LYS A 15 -47.14 17.24 28.35
CA LYS A 15 -47.73 17.97 27.22
C LYS A 15 -46.71 18.22 26.11
N LYS A 16 -45.47 18.52 26.47
CA LYS A 16 -44.35 18.68 25.52
C LYS A 16 -43.98 17.36 24.84
N GLU A 17 -43.92 16.26 25.60
CA GLU A 17 -43.65 14.92 25.06
C GLU A 17 -44.74 14.49 24.07
N ASP A 18 -46.00 14.72 24.38
CA ASP A 18 -47.13 14.40 23.50
C ASP A 18 -47.17 15.26 22.24
N TYR A 19 -46.86 16.56 22.36
CA TYR A 19 -46.68 17.42 21.18
C TYR A 19 -45.56 16.89 20.28
N HIS A 20 -44.41 16.50 20.85
CA HIS A 20 -43.31 15.93 20.08
C HIS A 20 -43.65 14.56 19.47
N ARG A 21 -44.46 13.75 20.15
CA ARG A 21 -44.99 12.48 19.63
C ARG A 21 -45.86 12.73 18.40
N LYS A 22 -46.91 13.55 18.54
CA LYS A 22 -47.82 13.93 17.44
C LYS A 22 -47.08 14.56 16.26
N ARG A 23 -46.08 15.41 16.52
CA ARG A 23 -45.22 15.99 15.48
C ARG A 23 -44.41 14.93 14.73
N ARG A 24 -43.85 13.94 15.44
CA ARG A 24 -43.12 12.83 14.81
C ARG A 24 -44.04 11.96 13.97
N ASP A 25 -45.24 11.66 14.46
CA ASP A 25 -46.22 10.85 13.74
C ASP A 25 -46.70 11.56 12.48
N LYS A 26 -47.01 12.86 12.56
CA LYS A 26 -47.36 13.69 11.39
C LYS A 26 -46.26 13.70 10.32
N LEU A 27 -45.00 13.74 10.74
CA LEU A 27 -43.85 13.69 9.85
C LEU A 27 -43.66 12.30 9.23
N LYS A 28 -43.85 11.22 10.01
CA LYS A 28 -43.73 9.83 9.54
C LYS A 28 -44.83 9.49 8.52
N ASN A 29 -46.03 10.00 8.73
CA ASN A 29 -47.20 9.73 7.88
C ASN A 29 -47.20 10.55 6.58
N SER A 30 -46.26 11.50 6.40
CA SER A 30 -46.14 12.34 5.19
C SER A 30 -44.84 12.05 4.44
N PRO A 31 -44.85 11.25 3.35
CA PRO A 31 -43.63 10.85 2.64
C PRO A 31 -42.83 12.04 2.09
N LYS A 32 -43.50 13.02 1.48
CA LYS A 32 -42.86 14.24 0.93
C LYS A 32 -42.13 15.07 2.00
N ASN A 33 -42.71 15.19 3.20
CA ASN A 33 -42.09 15.97 4.28
C ASN A 33 -40.90 15.24 4.90
N LEU A 34 -40.96 13.91 4.94
CA LEU A 34 -39.89 13.06 5.42
C LEU A 34 -38.68 13.09 4.47
N GLU A 35 -38.90 13.06 3.16
CA GLU A 35 -37.85 13.23 2.15
C GLU A 35 -37.16 14.59 2.25
N LYS A 36 -37.94 15.68 2.34
CA LYS A 36 -37.40 17.04 2.56
C LYS A 36 -36.54 17.12 3.82
N LEU A 37 -36.91 16.42 4.90
CA LEU A 37 -36.09 16.38 6.11
C LEU A 37 -34.79 15.60 5.90
N ARG A 38 -34.87 14.41 5.27
CA ARG A 38 -33.70 13.59 4.96
C ARG A 38 -32.70 14.36 4.10
N GLU A 39 -33.18 15.10 3.11
CA GLU A 39 -32.35 15.92 2.25
C GLU A 39 -31.67 17.07 3.03
N LYS A 40 -32.41 17.79 3.88
CA LYS A 40 -31.83 18.81 4.77
C LYS A 40 -30.76 18.23 5.70
N GLU A 41 -30.99 17.06 6.28
CA GLU A 41 -30.01 16.39 7.14
C GLU A 41 -28.77 15.94 6.36
N ARG A 42 -28.95 15.42 5.14
CA ARG A 42 -27.86 15.05 4.23
C ARG A 42 -27.00 16.27 3.87
N LEU A 43 -27.62 17.38 3.49
CA LEU A 43 -26.92 18.63 3.19
C LEU A 43 -26.17 19.17 4.41
N LYS A 44 -26.78 19.10 5.60
CA LYS A 44 -26.12 19.47 6.87
C LYS A 44 -24.90 18.59 7.15
N TYR A 45 -25.00 17.28 6.89
CA TYR A 45 -23.89 16.36 7.04
C TYR A 45 -22.75 16.67 6.07
N LEU A 46 -23.06 16.91 4.78
CA LEU A 46 -22.08 17.30 3.77
C LEU A 46 -21.34 18.59 4.18
N LYS A 47 -22.07 19.64 4.58
CA LYS A 47 -21.48 20.88 5.09
C LYS A 47 -20.55 20.65 6.30
N LYS A 48 -20.90 19.74 7.21
CA LYS A 48 -20.05 19.40 8.37
C LYS A 48 -18.81 18.59 7.98
N LYS A 49 -18.93 17.75 6.95
CA LYS A 49 -17.83 16.97 6.39
C LYS A 49 -16.84 17.88 5.67
N GLU A 50 -17.32 18.82 4.86
CA GLU A 50 -16.52 19.86 4.21
C GLU A 50 -15.78 20.74 5.22
N LYS A 51 -16.47 21.18 6.29
CA LYS A 51 -15.86 21.93 7.40
C LYS A 51 -14.90 21.12 8.28
N GLY A 52 -14.70 19.82 8.01
CA GLY A 52 -13.81 18.95 8.79
C GLY A 52 -14.31 18.57 10.19
N GLN A 53 -15.52 18.99 10.58
CA GLN A 53 -16.14 18.65 11.88
C GLN A 53 -16.51 17.17 11.96
N VAL A 54 -16.80 16.54 10.81
CA VAL A 54 -17.06 15.11 10.71
C VAL A 54 -16.01 14.47 9.80
N LYS A 55 -15.15 13.64 10.39
CA LYS A 55 -14.15 12.86 9.67
C LYS A 55 -14.70 11.49 9.30
N SER A 56 -14.39 11.00 8.10
CA SER A 56 -14.59 9.59 7.74
C SER A 56 -13.64 8.70 8.57
N VAL A 57 -13.97 7.42 8.73
CA VAL A 57 -13.08 6.47 9.42
C VAL A 57 -11.72 6.37 8.74
N SER A 58 -11.66 6.47 7.40
CA SER A 58 -10.39 6.50 6.66
C SER A 58 -9.53 7.70 7.03
N ALA A 59 -10.12 8.89 7.16
CA ALA A 59 -9.42 10.13 7.49
C ALA A 59 -9.05 10.28 8.98
N MET A 60 -9.55 9.42 9.87
CA MET A 60 -9.20 9.47 11.30
C MET A 60 -7.82 8.87 11.59
N ASN A 61 -7.07 9.52 12.49
CA ASN A 61 -5.82 8.98 13.04
C ASN A 61 -6.11 7.79 13.98
N SER A 62 -5.11 6.93 14.23
CA SER A 62 -5.19 5.77 15.13
C SER A 62 -5.70 6.12 16.54
N ARG A 63 -5.27 7.26 17.09
CA ARG A 63 -5.71 7.73 18.41
C ARG A 63 -7.19 8.11 18.42
N GLU A 64 -7.65 8.84 17.40
CA GLU A 64 -9.06 9.20 17.22
C GLU A 64 -9.94 7.95 17.01
N LYS A 65 -9.47 7.00 16.19
CA LYS A 65 -10.12 5.70 15.98
C LYS A 65 -10.27 4.94 17.31
N LYS A 66 -9.24 4.94 18.16
CA LYS A 66 -9.29 4.32 19.50
C LYS A 66 -10.33 5.00 20.39
N GLN A 67 -10.38 6.32 20.41
CA GLN A 67 -11.35 7.08 21.20
C GLN A 67 -12.78 6.85 20.72
N LYS A 68 -13.04 6.89 19.40
CA LYS A 68 -14.37 6.57 18.84
C LYS A 68 -14.81 5.16 19.17
N ARG A 69 -13.93 4.16 19.08
CA ARG A 69 -14.24 2.78 19.51
C ARG A 69 -14.56 2.68 21.00
N LYS A 70 -13.83 3.41 21.86
CA LYS A 70 -14.15 3.48 23.30
C LYS A 70 -15.55 4.05 23.50
N GLN A 71 -15.87 5.15 22.81
CA GLN A 71 -17.20 5.77 22.90
C GLN A 71 -18.30 4.83 22.38
N TRP A 72 -18.06 4.11 21.28
CA TRP A 72 -19.01 3.16 20.75
C TRP A 72 -19.32 2.03 21.73
N ARG A 73 -18.30 1.47 22.40
CA ARG A 73 -18.53 0.46 23.44
C ARG A 73 -19.38 1.00 24.59
N LEU A 74 -19.07 2.21 25.07
CA LEU A 74 -19.83 2.86 26.14
C LEU A 74 -21.28 3.12 25.73
N ASN A 75 -21.50 3.71 24.56
CA ASN A 75 -22.83 4.01 24.05
C ASN A 75 -23.64 2.73 23.81
N SER A 76 -23.00 1.68 23.29
CA SER A 76 -23.65 0.38 23.07
C SER A 76 -24.03 -0.27 24.40
N SER A 77 -23.18 -0.21 25.43
CA SER A 77 -23.52 -0.69 26.77
C SER A 77 -24.72 0.05 27.34
N LYS A 78 -24.66 1.38 27.35
CA LYS A 78 -25.76 2.23 27.82
C LYS A 78 -27.07 1.97 27.07
N TYR A 79 -26.99 1.72 25.77
CA TYR A 79 -28.17 1.38 24.97
C TYR A 79 -28.76 0.02 25.37
N ARG A 80 -27.92 -1.02 25.53
CA ARG A 80 -28.35 -2.34 26.00
C ARG A 80 -28.97 -2.28 27.38
N GLU A 81 -28.40 -1.49 28.29
CA GLU A 81 -28.92 -1.31 29.66
C GLU A 81 -30.29 -0.63 29.67
N ARG A 82 -30.49 0.40 28.83
CA ARG A 82 -31.75 1.14 28.76
C ARG A 82 -32.86 0.42 28.00
N ASN A 83 -32.53 -0.47 27.07
CA ASN A 83 -33.52 -1.12 26.22
C ASN A 83 -33.82 -2.54 26.73
N PRO A 84 -34.94 -2.77 27.43
CA PRO A 84 -35.24 -4.04 28.07
C PRO A 84 -35.35 -5.19 27.07
N ASN A 85 -35.85 -4.94 25.86
CA ASN A 85 -35.93 -5.97 24.81
C ASN A 85 -34.55 -6.47 24.40
N VAL A 86 -33.56 -5.57 24.33
CA VAL A 86 -32.18 -5.91 23.98
C VAL A 86 -31.50 -6.63 25.15
N ARG A 87 -31.74 -6.19 26.39
CA ARG A 87 -31.25 -6.86 27.59
C ARG A 87 -31.79 -8.28 27.72
N ASN A 88 -33.08 -8.48 27.51
CA ASN A 88 -33.74 -9.78 27.62
C ASN A 88 -33.27 -10.73 26.51
N ASN A 89 -33.12 -10.24 25.27
CA ASN A 89 -32.51 -11.03 24.20
C ASN A 89 -31.06 -11.43 24.50
N LEU A 90 -30.27 -10.50 25.06
CA LEU A 90 -28.89 -10.81 25.45
C LEU A 90 -28.84 -11.87 26.55
N ALA A 91 -29.70 -11.75 27.57
CA ALA A 91 -29.80 -12.72 28.65
C ALA A 91 -30.23 -14.11 28.14
N ARG A 92 -31.21 -14.15 27.24
CA ARG A 92 -31.63 -15.38 26.57
C ARG A 92 -30.47 -16.02 25.80
N LEU A 93 -29.74 -15.25 24.99
CA LEU A 93 -28.59 -15.74 24.25
C LEU A 93 -27.48 -16.26 25.19
N MET A 94 -27.25 -15.61 26.34
CA MET A 94 -26.29 -16.07 27.33
C MET A 94 -26.71 -17.39 27.99
N ASN A 95 -28.01 -17.62 28.17
CA ASN A 95 -28.56 -18.87 28.71
C ASN A 95 -28.59 -20.00 27.67
N GLU A 96 -28.77 -19.68 26.39
CA GLU A 96 -28.71 -20.64 25.27
C GLU A 96 -27.27 -20.95 24.81
N THR A 97 -26.29 -20.14 25.24
CA THR A 97 -24.87 -20.46 25.03
C THR A 97 -24.49 -21.57 26.01
N PRO A 98 -24.02 -22.73 25.54
CA PRO A 98 -23.56 -23.81 26.42
C PRO A 98 -22.57 -23.27 27.45
N PRO A 99 -22.66 -23.69 28.72
CA PRO A 99 -21.71 -23.27 29.72
C PRO A 99 -20.29 -23.58 29.23
N ALA A 100 -19.37 -22.64 29.43
CA ALA A 100 -17.95 -22.90 29.16
C ALA A 100 -17.57 -24.19 29.89
N SER A 101 -16.99 -25.15 29.17
CA SER A 101 -16.57 -26.44 29.74
C SER A 101 -15.82 -26.21 31.06
N PRO A 102 -16.09 -27.03 32.11
CA PRO A 102 -15.62 -26.76 33.45
C PRO A 102 -14.10 -26.54 33.44
N VAL A 103 -13.70 -25.30 33.74
CA VAL A 103 -12.31 -24.99 34.00
C VAL A 103 -12.01 -25.60 35.35
N SER A 104 -11.24 -26.69 35.36
CA SER A 104 -10.81 -27.38 36.57
C SER A 104 -10.31 -26.35 37.59
N LEU A 105 -10.96 -26.28 38.75
CA LEU A 105 -10.63 -25.39 39.85
C LEU A 105 -9.30 -25.87 40.47
N VAL A 106 -8.19 -25.48 39.86
CA VAL A 106 -6.89 -25.57 40.51
C VAL A 106 -6.85 -24.47 41.58
N GLU A 107 -6.61 -24.90 42.82
CA GLU A 107 -6.52 -24.17 44.08
C GLU A 107 -6.07 -22.70 43.96
N SER A 108 -6.63 -21.85 44.81
CA SER A 108 -6.59 -20.38 44.77
C SER A 108 -5.20 -19.70 44.75
N GLY A 109 -4.09 -20.43 44.82
CA GLY A 109 -2.75 -19.94 44.45
C GLY A 109 -2.49 -19.86 42.94
N SER A 110 -3.28 -20.59 42.13
CA SER A 110 -3.14 -20.71 40.67
C SER A 110 -3.75 -19.53 39.90
N ARG A 111 -4.85 -18.92 40.39
CA ARG A 111 -5.60 -17.90 39.65
C ARG A 111 -4.81 -16.61 39.37
N VAL A 112 -3.99 -16.14 40.32
CA VAL A 112 -3.12 -14.97 40.13
C VAL A 112 -2.01 -15.27 39.12
N ASN A 113 -1.50 -16.50 39.12
CA ASN A 113 -0.50 -16.96 38.15
C ASN A 113 -1.10 -17.19 36.76
N ALA A 114 -2.34 -17.70 36.65
CA ALA A 114 -3.05 -17.89 35.39
C ALA A 114 -3.35 -16.56 34.68
N VAL A 115 -3.83 -15.53 35.39
CA VAL A 115 -4.06 -14.19 34.80
C VAL A 115 -2.76 -13.49 34.43
N LYS A 116 -1.68 -13.65 35.23
CA LYS A 116 -0.33 -13.18 34.88
C LYS A 116 0.21 -13.91 33.64
N ASN A 117 -0.05 -15.21 33.50
CA ASN A 117 0.36 -16.03 32.36
C ASN A 117 -0.41 -15.68 31.09
N ASP A 118 -1.70 -15.40 31.16
CA ASP A 118 -2.53 -14.97 30.02
C ASP A 118 -2.12 -13.57 29.51
N THR A 119 -1.90 -12.63 30.43
CA THR A 119 -1.42 -11.30 30.05
C THR A 119 0.00 -11.33 29.49
N ALA A 120 0.90 -12.17 30.04
CA ALA A 120 2.22 -12.41 29.49
C ALA A 120 2.18 -13.13 28.13
N ALA A 121 1.29 -14.11 27.94
CA ALA A 121 1.09 -14.80 26.67
C ALA A 121 0.57 -13.86 25.58
N LEU A 122 -0.40 -12.99 25.90
CA LEU A 122 -0.89 -11.95 25.00
C LEU A 122 0.21 -10.95 24.64
N ARG A 123 1.05 -10.55 25.60
CA ARG A 123 2.21 -9.66 25.36
C ARG A 123 3.25 -10.32 24.46
N ARG A 124 3.57 -11.61 24.69
CA ARG A 124 4.49 -12.40 23.84
C ARG A 124 3.95 -12.53 22.42
N ARG A 125 2.66 -12.82 22.25
CA ARG A 125 2.01 -12.90 20.93
C ARG A 125 2.06 -11.56 20.18
N GLN A 126 1.84 -10.45 20.89
CA GLN A 126 1.94 -9.11 20.33
C GLN A 126 3.37 -8.75 19.92
N GLN A 127 4.36 -9.09 20.74
CA GLN A 127 5.78 -8.92 20.41
C GLN A 127 6.19 -9.74 19.19
N LEU A 128 5.76 -11.00 19.11
CA LEU A 128 6.04 -11.87 17.97
C LEU A 128 5.42 -11.30 16.68
N ARG A 129 4.18 -10.79 16.74
CA ARG A 129 3.55 -10.13 15.59
C ARG A 129 4.34 -8.90 15.14
N ASN A 130 4.80 -8.09 16.07
CA ASN A 130 5.62 -6.91 15.75
C ASN A 130 6.97 -7.31 15.14
N ARG A 131 7.65 -8.31 15.71
CA ARG A 131 8.92 -8.84 15.17
C ARG A 131 8.75 -9.38 13.76
N ARG A 132 7.71 -10.19 13.51
CA ARG A 132 7.37 -10.68 12.17
C ARG A 132 7.12 -9.54 11.20
N ALA A 133 6.35 -8.53 11.59
CA ALA A 133 6.09 -7.37 10.75
C ALA A 133 7.37 -6.59 10.39
N ILE A 134 8.31 -6.44 11.33
CA ILE A 134 9.62 -5.83 11.08
C ILE A 134 10.43 -6.66 10.10
N LEU A 135 10.47 -7.99 10.29
CA LEU A 135 11.18 -8.91 9.40
C LEU A 135 10.61 -8.86 7.98
N TYR A 136 9.29 -8.95 7.81
CA TYR A 136 8.66 -8.86 6.48
C TYR A 136 8.92 -7.52 5.80
N ARG A 137 8.91 -6.41 6.54
CA ARG A 137 9.30 -5.10 5.98
C ARG A 137 10.76 -5.07 5.54
N ARG A 138 11.66 -5.72 6.29
CA ARG A 138 13.07 -5.82 5.94
C ARG A 138 13.26 -6.69 4.69
N ILE A 139 12.58 -7.83 4.60
CA ILE A 139 12.57 -8.71 3.43
C ILE A 139 12.12 -7.92 2.20
N ALA A 140 10.95 -7.26 2.26
CA ALA A 140 10.45 -6.47 1.15
C ALA A 140 11.42 -5.35 0.70
N LYS A 141 12.07 -4.66 1.66
CA LYS A 141 13.10 -3.66 1.35
C LYS A 141 14.33 -4.28 0.69
N LEU A 142 14.77 -5.45 1.14
CA LEU A 142 15.92 -6.16 0.57
C LEU A 142 15.63 -6.67 -0.83
N GLU A 143 14.44 -7.23 -1.06
CA GLU A 143 13.98 -7.66 -2.39
C GLU A 143 13.92 -6.47 -3.36
N GLN A 144 13.41 -5.32 -2.92
CA GLN A 144 13.41 -4.11 -3.73
C GLN A 144 14.84 -3.66 -4.08
N LYS A 145 15.74 -3.59 -3.10
CA LYS A 145 17.15 -3.23 -3.34
C LYS A 145 17.82 -4.19 -4.31
N LEU A 146 17.58 -5.49 -4.17
CA LEU A 146 18.13 -6.52 -5.05
C LEU A 146 17.62 -6.33 -6.49
N LYS A 147 16.34 -6.01 -6.66
CA LYS A 147 15.75 -5.69 -7.96
C LYS A 147 16.32 -4.42 -8.58
N GLU A 148 16.60 -3.40 -7.77
CA GLU A 148 17.23 -2.16 -8.24
C GLU A 148 18.68 -2.40 -8.66
N GLU A 149 19.45 -3.15 -7.87
CA GLU A 149 20.84 -3.49 -8.21
C GLU A 149 20.93 -4.43 -9.41
N SER A 150 20.01 -5.40 -9.57
CA SER A 150 19.98 -6.25 -10.76
C SER A 150 19.70 -5.43 -12.02
N LYS A 151 18.77 -4.47 -11.97
CA LYS A 151 18.51 -3.52 -13.06
C LYS A 151 19.72 -2.65 -13.37
N LYS A 152 20.43 -2.13 -12.36
CA LYS A 152 21.65 -1.34 -12.56
C LYS A 152 22.75 -2.19 -13.20
N SER A 153 23.01 -3.38 -12.66
CA SER A 153 23.97 -4.34 -13.21
C SER A 153 23.68 -4.64 -14.68
N GLU A 154 22.43 -4.94 -15.02
CA GLU A 154 22.05 -5.23 -16.40
C GLU A 154 22.21 -4.01 -17.32
N LYS A 155 21.85 -2.81 -16.84
CA LYS A 155 22.06 -1.56 -17.56
C LYS A 155 23.54 -1.33 -17.87
N TYR A 156 24.41 -1.49 -16.88
CA TYR A 156 25.86 -1.30 -17.06
C TYR A 156 26.46 -2.39 -17.94
N ARG A 157 26.02 -3.66 -17.79
CA ARG A 157 26.40 -4.75 -18.70
C ARG A 157 26.06 -4.40 -20.15
N LYS A 158 24.82 -4.00 -20.42
CA LYS A 158 24.37 -3.60 -21.78
C LYS A 158 25.12 -2.38 -22.31
N LYS A 159 25.45 -1.41 -21.45
CA LYS A 159 26.25 -0.24 -21.84
C LYS A 159 27.68 -0.66 -22.21
N TYR A 160 28.28 -1.52 -21.39
CA TYR A 160 29.61 -2.06 -21.61
C TYR A 160 29.66 -2.86 -22.91
N THR A 161 28.73 -3.78 -23.16
CA THR A 161 28.70 -4.56 -24.41
C THR A 161 28.60 -3.64 -25.63
N ARG A 162 27.70 -2.66 -25.63
CA ARG A 162 27.57 -1.69 -26.74
C ARG A 162 28.84 -0.87 -26.97
N LEU A 163 29.54 -0.47 -25.91
CA LEU A 163 30.81 0.25 -26.03
C LEU A 163 31.90 -0.69 -26.55
N ASN A 164 31.98 -1.90 -26.02
CA ASN A 164 32.95 -2.91 -26.44
C ASN A 164 32.73 -3.31 -27.90
N ASP A 165 31.49 -3.49 -28.35
CA ASP A 165 31.16 -3.78 -29.74
C ASP A 165 31.56 -2.62 -30.66
N LYS A 166 31.38 -1.36 -30.22
CA LYS A 166 31.87 -0.19 -30.96
C LYS A 166 33.40 -0.14 -31.09
N ILE A 167 34.13 -0.71 -30.13
CA ILE A 167 35.60 -0.79 -30.14
C ILE A 167 36.04 -1.99 -30.99
N LYS A 168 35.49 -3.18 -30.74
CA LYS A 168 35.82 -4.44 -31.42
C LYS A 168 35.46 -4.42 -32.90
N PHE A 169 34.27 -3.93 -33.23
CA PHE A 169 33.76 -3.87 -34.61
C PHE A 169 33.89 -2.46 -35.19
N SER A 170 35.11 -1.91 -35.17
CA SER A 170 35.39 -0.67 -35.88
C SER A 170 35.35 -0.91 -37.40
N SER A 171 34.49 -0.16 -38.09
CA SER A 171 34.47 -0.14 -39.57
C SER A 171 35.77 0.48 -40.09
N PRO A 172 36.35 -0.03 -41.21
CA PRO A 172 37.48 0.60 -41.89
C PRO A 172 37.30 2.11 -42.08
N GLU A 173 36.11 2.53 -42.49
CA GLU A 173 35.76 3.94 -42.66
C GLU A 173 35.85 4.74 -41.35
N LYS A 174 35.43 4.13 -40.24
CA LYS A 174 35.47 4.76 -38.92
C LYS A 174 36.90 4.91 -38.41
N LYS A 175 37.78 3.92 -38.66
CA LYS A 175 39.22 4.02 -38.38
C LYS A 175 39.87 5.16 -39.15
N VAL A 176 39.63 5.23 -40.46
CA VAL A 176 40.17 6.32 -41.29
C VAL A 176 39.65 7.67 -40.80
N LYS A 177 38.34 7.80 -40.53
CA LYS A 177 37.74 9.02 -39.95
C LYS A 177 38.37 9.44 -38.62
N THR A 178 38.74 8.49 -37.76
CA THR A 178 39.46 8.81 -36.51
C THR A 178 40.89 9.27 -36.74
N LEU A 179 41.60 8.67 -37.71
CA LEU A 179 42.98 9.05 -38.06
C LEU A 179 43.05 10.47 -38.63
N ILE A 180 42.06 10.85 -39.46
CA ILE A 180 42.06 12.13 -40.19
C ILE A 180 41.19 13.20 -39.51
N LYS A 181 40.76 12.99 -38.25
CA LYS A 181 39.76 13.82 -37.56
C LYS A 181 40.12 15.31 -37.53
N ASN A 182 41.41 15.63 -37.49
CA ASN A 182 41.92 17.01 -37.40
C ASN A 182 42.52 17.52 -38.71
N THR A 183 42.46 16.74 -39.81
CA THR A 183 43.08 17.08 -41.09
C THR A 183 42.03 17.10 -42.20
N LYS A 184 42.03 18.15 -43.02
CA LYS A 184 41.18 18.22 -44.21
C LYS A 184 41.90 17.55 -45.37
N LEU A 185 41.47 16.33 -45.71
CA LEU A 185 41.97 15.61 -46.88
C LEU A 185 40.98 15.68 -48.06
N PRO A 186 41.46 15.76 -49.30
CA PRO A 186 40.67 15.51 -50.50
C PRO A 186 40.00 14.12 -50.47
N ASP A 187 38.78 14.03 -50.99
CA ASP A 187 38.02 12.78 -51.07
C ASP A 187 38.70 11.61 -51.81
N PRO A 188 39.48 11.79 -52.90
CA PRO A 188 40.19 10.67 -53.50
C PRO A 188 41.20 10.03 -52.55
N ILE A 189 41.85 10.82 -51.70
CA ILE A 189 42.81 10.31 -50.70
C ILE A 189 42.07 9.55 -49.60
N LYS A 190 40.92 10.06 -49.15
CA LYS A 190 40.05 9.34 -48.19
C LYS A 190 39.60 7.99 -48.74
N LYS A 191 39.17 7.92 -50.00
CA LYS A 191 38.75 6.66 -50.64
C LYS A 191 39.90 5.64 -50.69
N LYS A 192 41.12 6.07 -51.04
CA LYS A 192 42.31 5.21 -51.03
C LYS A 192 42.64 4.67 -49.64
N LEU A 193 42.59 5.52 -48.60
CA LEU A 193 42.81 5.12 -47.20
C LEU A 193 41.76 4.12 -46.70
N ILE A 194 40.48 4.34 -47.06
CA ILE A 194 39.41 3.40 -46.70
C ILE A 194 39.65 2.06 -47.40
N PHE A 195 40.01 2.08 -48.67
CA PHE A 195 40.30 0.89 -49.45
C PHE A 195 41.48 0.09 -48.87
N SER A 196 42.58 0.76 -48.48
CA SER A 196 43.71 0.08 -47.85
C SER A 196 43.31 -0.60 -46.52
N GLU A 197 42.49 0.06 -45.70
CA GLU A 197 41.97 -0.56 -44.46
C GLU A 197 40.98 -1.71 -44.70
N ILE A 198 40.24 -1.69 -45.82
CA ILE A 198 39.39 -2.83 -46.22
C ILE A 198 40.26 -4.02 -46.60
N ILE A 199 41.31 -3.80 -47.40
CA ILE A 199 42.25 -4.86 -47.80
C ILE A 199 42.92 -5.47 -46.57
N THR A 200 43.50 -4.66 -45.68
CA THR A 200 44.17 -5.19 -44.47
C THR A 200 43.22 -6.00 -43.60
N LYS A 201 41.97 -5.56 -43.46
CA LYS A 201 40.93 -6.31 -42.72
C LYS A 201 40.58 -7.63 -43.41
N GLN A 202 40.43 -7.65 -44.74
CA GLN A 202 40.17 -8.86 -45.50
C GLN A 202 41.33 -9.85 -45.39
N LEU A 203 42.57 -9.37 -45.54
CA LEU A 203 43.77 -10.20 -45.40
C LEU A 203 43.86 -10.83 -44.00
N ALA A 204 43.61 -10.04 -42.94
CA ALA A 204 43.59 -10.53 -41.58
C ALA A 204 42.47 -11.56 -41.33
N GLN A 205 41.27 -11.35 -41.90
CA GLN A 205 40.16 -12.29 -41.80
C GLN A 205 40.43 -13.60 -42.54
N SER A 206 40.97 -13.52 -43.75
CA SER A 206 41.38 -14.68 -44.53
C SER A 206 42.45 -15.47 -43.79
N TYR A 207 43.49 -14.82 -43.26
CA TYR A 207 44.52 -15.46 -42.44
C TYR A 207 43.95 -16.13 -41.17
N ALA A 208 43.01 -15.48 -40.47
CA ALA A 208 42.37 -16.03 -39.27
C ALA A 208 41.49 -17.26 -39.55
N LYS A 209 40.93 -17.37 -40.76
CA LYS A 209 40.13 -18.53 -41.19
C LYS A 209 40.98 -19.77 -41.51
N LEU A 210 42.26 -19.59 -41.80
CA LEU A 210 43.17 -20.71 -42.09
C LEU A 210 43.38 -21.54 -40.82
N LYS A 211 43.14 -22.86 -40.94
CA LYS A 211 43.24 -23.79 -39.80
C LYS A 211 44.66 -24.26 -39.55
N THR A 212 45.43 -24.57 -40.60
CA THR A 212 46.76 -25.15 -40.46
C THR A 212 47.87 -24.10 -40.50
N GLN A 213 48.99 -24.41 -39.84
CA GLN A 213 50.15 -23.52 -39.80
C GLN A 213 50.87 -23.45 -41.16
N LYS A 214 50.83 -24.53 -41.95
CA LYS A 214 51.39 -24.57 -43.31
C LYS A 214 50.65 -23.60 -44.24
N ASP A 215 49.31 -23.60 -44.21
CA ASP A 215 48.50 -22.68 -45.01
C ASP A 215 48.74 -21.23 -44.60
N LYS A 216 48.88 -20.96 -43.29
CA LYS A 216 49.22 -19.63 -42.77
C LYS A 216 50.58 -19.13 -43.27
N GLN A 217 51.60 -20.00 -43.28
CA GLN A 217 52.92 -19.66 -43.81
C GLN A 217 52.90 -19.42 -45.32
N ALA A 218 52.15 -20.22 -46.08
CA ALA A 218 51.99 -20.02 -47.52
C ALA A 218 51.26 -18.71 -47.83
N TYR A 219 50.16 -18.43 -47.12
CA TYR A 219 49.40 -17.20 -47.25
C TYR A 219 50.27 -15.96 -46.97
N TYR A 220 51.06 -16.00 -45.90
CA TYR A 220 51.96 -14.91 -45.53
C TYR A 220 52.99 -14.61 -46.63
N LYS A 221 53.58 -15.65 -47.24
CA LYS A 221 54.55 -15.53 -48.34
C LYS A 221 53.95 -14.96 -49.64
N ILE A 222 52.65 -15.07 -49.85
CA ILE A 222 51.95 -14.56 -51.04
C ILE A 222 51.44 -13.13 -50.82
N SER A 223 51.15 -12.76 -49.56
CA SER A 223 50.54 -11.48 -49.19
C SER A 223 51.53 -10.33 -48.92
N ILE A 224 52.83 -10.62 -48.90
CA ILE A 224 53.94 -9.67 -48.76
C ILE A 224 54.70 -9.63 -50.07
#